data_AF-A0A1D6P383-F1
#
_entry.id   AF-A0A1D6P383-F1
#
_cell.length_a   1.000
_cell.length_b   1.000
_cell.length_c   1.000
_cell.angle_alpha   90.00
_cell.angle_beta   90.00
_cell.angle_gamma   90.00
#
_symmetry.space_group_name_H-M   'P 1'
#
loop_
_entity.id
_entity.type
_entity.pdbx_description
1 polymer ?
#
loop_
_entity_poly.entity_id
_entity_poly.type
_entity_poly.pdbx_seq_one_letter_code
_entity_poly.pdbx_strand_id
1 'polypeptide(L)'
;MTGLKLSALHQMKIVTAISTVDDLNYPEKTETYYIVNAPYIFSACWKVVKPLLQERTRKKVHVLRGCGRDELLQIMDYSSLPHFCRQEGSGSSKHSSGDADNCFSLDHPFHQELYSFIQEQALNQELIKQGSLHVKIPEQDPEDAKIVEVIEAEFHKLGVQNGSANGIDQA
;
A
#
# COMPACT_ATOMS: atom_id res chain seq x y z
N MET A 1 -5.09 -2.64 -3.35
CA MET A 1 -5.02 -3.53 -2.17
C MET A 1 -5.89 -4.78 -2.34
N THR A 2 -5.97 -5.30 -3.57
CA THR A 2 -6.83 -6.46 -3.88
C THR A 2 -6.22 -7.71 -3.25
N GLY A 3 -6.95 -8.37 -2.35
CA GLY A 3 -6.48 -9.61 -1.71
C GLY A 3 -5.72 -9.45 -0.39
N LEU A 4 -5.84 -8.32 0.30
CA LEU A 4 -5.40 -8.20 1.70
C LEU A 4 -6.04 -9.30 2.56
N LYS A 5 -5.22 -10.26 3.01
CA LYS A 5 -5.62 -11.31 3.94
C LYS A 5 -5.39 -10.84 5.38
N LEU A 6 -6.20 -11.34 6.31
CA LEU A 6 -6.10 -11.04 7.74
C LEU A 6 -4.72 -11.36 8.34
N SER A 7 -3.98 -12.32 7.74
CA SER A 7 -2.60 -12.64 8.13
C SER A 7 -1.58 -11.52 7.83
N ALA A 8 -1.95 -10.49 7.05
CA ALA A 8 -1.07 -9.37 6.71
C ALA A 8 -0.96 -8.32 7.83
N LEU A 9 -1.61 -8.49 8.98
CA LEU A 9 -1.49 -7.56 10.12
C LEU A 9 -0.05 -7.42 10.63
N HIS A 10 0.76 -8.49 10.55
CA HIS A 10 2.19 -8.39 10.85
C HIS A 10 2.90 -7.36 9.95
N GLN A 11 2.41 -7.17 8.72
CA GLN A 11 2.93 -6.19 7.78
C GLN A 11 2.55 -4.75 8.16
N MET A 12 1.56 -4.54 9.04
CA MET A 12 1.24 -3.18 9.52
C MET A 12 2.39 -2.57 10.32
N LYS A 13 3.14 -3.38 11.09
CA LYS A 13 4.33 -2.88 11.80
C LYS A 13 5.38 -2.35 10.81
N ILE A 14 5.53 -3.02 9.68
CA ILE A 14 6.43 -2.59 8.60
C ILE A 14 5.92 -1.29 7.98
N VAL A 15 4.62 -1.18 7.69
CA VAL A 15 4.03 0.05 7.14
C VAL A 15 4.20 1.25 8.09
N THR A 16 3.95 1.07 9.39
CA THR A 16 4.16 2.11 10.39
C THR A 16 5.63 2.50 10.49
N ALA A 17 6.55 1.52 10.52
CA ALA A 17 7.98 1.79 10.56
C ALA A 17 8.47 2.57 9.33
N ILE A 18 8.05 2.16 8.13
CA ILE A 18 8.37 2.87 6.88
C ILE A 18 7.82 4.30 6.93
N SER A 19 6.55 4.46 7.30
CA SER A 19 5.92 5.80 7.38
C SER A 19 6.67 6.72 8.34
N THR A 20 7.08 6.20 9.51
CA THR A 20 7.86 6.95 10.49
C THR A 20 9.24 7.33 9.95
N VAL A 21 9.92 6.43 9.25
CA VAL A 21 11.23 6.73 8.63
C VAL A 21 11.08 7.78 7.53
N ASP A 22 10.06 7.67 6.68
CA ASP A 22 9.78 8.61 5.61
C ASP A 22 9.47 10.00 6.17
N ASP A 23 8.63 10.11 7.20
CA ASP A 23 8.27 11.40 7.80
C ASP A 23 9.45 12.07 8.53
N LEU A 24 10.32 11.27 9.18
CA LEU A 24 11.48 11.80 9.91
C LEU A 24 12.62 12.22 8.99
N ASN A 25 12.85 11.50 7.90
CA ASN A 25 14.03 11.71 7.04
C ASN A 25 13.70 12.43 5.73
N TYR A 26 12.45 12.36 5.25
CA TYR A 26 12.01 12.92 3.97
C TYR A 26 10.66 13.67 4.06
N PRO A 27 10.49 14.59 5.03
CA PRO A 27 9.19 15.21 5.33
C PRO A 27 8.55 15.97 4.16
N GLU A 28 9.36 16.51 3.25
CA GLU A 28 8.93 17.33 2.10
C GLU A 28 8.92 16.60 0.75
N LYS A 29 9.28 15.31 0.71
CA LYS A 29 9.36 14.56 -0.56
C LYS A 29 8.03 13.98 -1.01
N THR A 30 7.13 13.70 -0.06
CA THR A 30 5.84 13.08 -0.35
C THR A 30 4.69 14.04 -0.05
N GLU A 31 3.94 14.40 -1.09
CA GLU A 31 2.80 15.32 -1.00
C GLU A 31 1.52 14.58 -0.58
N THR A 32 1.18 13.45 -1.20
CA THR A 32 -0.07 12.72 -0.97
C THR A 32 0.06 11.23 -1.27
N TYR A 33 -0.56 10.38 -0.44
CA TYR A 33 -0.65 8.93 -0.62
C TYR A 33 -2.08 8.53 -1.00
N TYR A 34 -2.25 7.81 -2.10
CA TYR A 34 -3.55 7.29 -2.54
C TYR A 34 -3.61 5.77 -2.40
N ILE A 35 -4.54 5.29 -1.57
CA ILE A 35 -4.82 3.86 -1.41
C ILE A 35 -6.02 3.50 -2.28
N VAL A 36 -5.77 2.73 -3.33
CA VAL A 36 -6.76 2.25 -4.30
C VAL A 36 -7.03 0.76 -4.14
N ASN A 37 -8.16 0.31 -4.67
CA ASN A 37 -8.64 -1.07 -4.60
C ASN A 37 -8.62 -1.60 -3.15
N ALA A 38 -9.08 -0.77 -2.21
CA ALA A 38 -9.17 -1.12 -0.80
C ALA A 38 -10.45 -1.93 -0.55
N PRO A 39 -10.38 -3.12 0.07
CA PRO A 39 -11.57 -3.88 0.43
C PRO A 39 -12.38 -3.11 1.49
N TYR A 40 -13.69 -3.34 1.56
CA TYR A 40 -14.57 -2.62 2.49
C TYR A 40 -14.07 -2.65 3.94
N ILE A 41 -13.52 -3.80 4.37
CA ILE A 41 -12.94 -3.97 5.70
C ILE A 41 -11.83 -2.95 5.98
N PHE A 42 -11.00 -2.60 4.99
CA PHE A 42 -9.88 -1.68 5.13
C PHE A 42 -10.32 -0.31 5.69
N SER A 43 -11.51 0.16 5.33
CA SER A 43 -12.03 1.42 5.86
C SER A 43 -12.28 1.37 7.37
N ALA A 44 -12.69 0.22 7.90
CA ALA A 44 -12.84 0.03 9.34
C ALA A 44 -11.46 -0.03 10.02
N CYS A 45 -10.53 -0.79 9.45
CA CYS A 45 -9.15 -0.91 9.95
C CYS A 45 -8.46 0.45 9.98
N TRP A 46 -8.61 1.22 8.91
CA TRP A 46 -8.01 2.54 8.76
C TRP A 46 -8.48 3.50 9.85
N LYS A 47 -9.73 3.40 10.33
CA LYS A 47 -10.20 4.22 11.47
C LYS A 47 -9.44 3.91 12.76
N VAL A 48 -8.98 2.68 12.94
CA VAL A 48 -8.23 2.25 14.13
C VAL A 48 -6.72 2.48 13.98
N VAL A 49 -6.19 2.40 12.75
CA VAL A 49 -4.77 2.69 12.45
C VAL A 49 -4.49 4.18 12.37
N LYS A 50 -5.44 4.99 11.87
CA LYS A 50 -5.24 6.43 11.64
C LYS A 50 -4.74 7.19 12.89
N PRO A 51 -5.19 6.91 14.13
CA PRO A 51 -4.64 7.51 15.35
C PRO A 51 -3.15 7.24 15.60
N LEU A 52 -2.61 6.12 15.11
CA LEU A 52 -1.19 5.74 15.26
C LEU A 52 -0.25 6.52 14.35
N LEU A 53 -0.80 7.20 13.35
CA LEU A 53 -0.02 7.96 12.39
C LEU A 53 0.07 9.41 12.84
N GLN A 54 1.20 10.07 12.58
CA GLN A 54 1.36 11.49 12.87
C GLN A 54 0.33 12.32 12.11
N GLU A 55 -0.07 13.46 12.67
CA GLU A 55 -1.09 14.34 12.06
C GLU A 55 -0.71 14.78 10.63
N ARG A 56 0.59 14.90 10.35
CA ARG A 56 1.10 15.20 9.01
C ARG A 56 0.80 14.06 8.02
N THR A 57 1.14 12.83 8.37
CA THR A 57 0.87 11.62 7.57
C THR A 57 -0.63 11.40 7.38
N ARG A 58 -1.42 11.58 8.44
CA ARG A 58 -2.88 11.40 8.42
C ARG A 58 -3.60 12.27 7.41
N LYS A 59 -3.08 13.48 7.14
CA LYS A 59 -3.62 14.42 6.15
C LYS A 59 -3.20 14.08 4.73
N LYS A 60 -2.04 13.42 4.56
CA LYS A 60 -1.52 13.01 3.26
C LYS A 60 -2.18 11.74 2.72
N VAL A 61 -2.72 10.87 3.57
CA VAL A 61 -3.26 9.57 3.14
C VAL A 61 -4.76 9.65 2.80
N HIS A 62 -5.08 9.38 1.54
CA HIS A 62 -6.44 9.29 1.00
C HIS A 62 -6.78 7.86 0.60
N VAL A 63 -7.89 7.34 1.12
CA VAL A 63 -8.40 6.01 0.77
C VAL A 63 -9.51 6.18 -0.27
N LEU A 64 -9.23 5.79 -1.50
CA LEU A 64 -10.15 5.90 -2.63
C LEU A 64 -11.02 4.63 -2.74
N ARG A 65 -12.24 4.80 -3.25
CA ARG A 65 -13.15 3.66 -3.50
C ARG A 65 -12.87 3.07 -4.88
N GLY A 66 -12.92 1.73 -4.98
CA GLY A 66 -12.66 1.04 -6.25
C GLY A 66 -11.25 1.30 -6.78
N CYS A 67 -11.09 1.44 -8.09
CA CYS A 67 -9.80 1.71 -8.72
C CYS A 67 -9.34 3.18 -8.58
N GLY A 68 -10.17 4.08 -8.05
CA GLY A 68 -9.82 5.49 -7.81
C GLY A 68 -9.54 6.29 -9.08
N ARG A 69 -10.09 5.87 -10.23
CA ARG A 69 -9.83 6.48 -11.54
C ARG A 69 -10.19 7.97 -11.57
N ASP A 70 -11.39 8.33 -11.10
CA ASP A 70 -11.90 9.70 -11.21
C ASP A 70 -11.08 10.69 -10.36
N GLU A 71 -10.69 10.28 -9.15
CA GLU A 71 -9.86 11.11 -8.27
C GLU A 71 -8.42 11.20 -8.77
N LEU A 72 -7.87 10.11 -9.31
CA LEU A 72 -6.52 10.14 -9.89
C LEU A 72 -6.48 10.98 -11.18
N LEU A 73 -7.50 10.95 -12.03
CA LEU A 73 -7.55 11.78 -13.25
C LEU A 73 -7.54 13.29 -12.98
N GLN A 74 -7.88 13.72 -11.76
CA GLN A 74 -7.81 15.14 -11.39
C GLN A 74 -6.37 15.61 -11.15
N ILE A 75 -5.45 14.69 -10.85
CA ILE A 75 -4.08 15.00 -10.46
C ILE A 75 -3.03 14.51 -11.46
N MET A 76 -3.37 13.57 -12.33
CA MET A 76 -2.43 12.98 -13.29
C MET A 76 -3.09 12.67 -14.63
N ASP A 77 -2.29 12.71 -15.69
CA ASP A 77 -2.73 12.42 -17.05
C ASP A 77 -3.18 10.96 -17.21
N TYR A 78 -4.13 10.75 -18.11
CA TYR A 78 -4.69 9.42 -18.40
C TYR A 78 -3.62 8.39 -18.80
N SER A 79 -2.60 8.80 -19.57
CA SER A 79 -1.49 7.93 -19.99
C SER A 79 -0.63 7.45 -18.82
N SER A 80 -0.53 8.26 -17.76
CA SER A 80 0.28 7.99 -16.58
C SER A 80 -0.45 7.11 -15.55
N LEU A 81 -1.78 6.99 -15.66
CA LEU A 81 -2.56 6.14 -14.76
C LEU A 81 -2.10 4.69 -14.84
N PRO A 82 -2.03 3.96 -13.73
CA PRO A 82 -1.77 2.53 -13.76
C PRO A 82 -2.81 1.78 -14.62
N HIS A 83 -2.40 0.66 -15.24
CA HIS A 83 -3.28 -0.13 -16.12
C HIS A 83 -4.62 -0.51 -15.47
N PHE A 84 -4.60 -0.84 -14.17
CA PHE A 84 -5.80 -1.21 -13.41
C PHE A 84 -6.74 -0.04 -13.11
N CYS A 85 -6.29 1.21 -13.25
CA CYS A 85 -7.13 2.40 -13.16
C CYS A 85 -7.73 2.79 -14.52
N ARG A 86 -7.09 2.41 -15.63
CA ARG A 86 -7.54 2.74 -16.98
C ARG A 86 -8.71 1.87 -17.44
N GLN A 87 -8.80 0.63 -16.95
CA GLN A 87 -9.83 -0.30 -17.38
C GLN A 87 -11.20 0.01 -16.76
N GLU A 88 -12.19 0.33 -17.60
CA GLU A 88 -13.60 0.49 -17.20
C GLU A 88 -14.25 -0.90 -17.03
N GLY A 89 -14.40 -1.37 -15.80
CA GLY A 89 -15.23 -2.54 -15.49
C GLY A 89 -14.77 -3.34 -14.26
N SER A 90 -15.69 -3.50 -13.30
CA SER A 90 -15.61 -4.55 -12.26
C SER A 90 -15.85 -5.92 -12.90
N GLY A 91 -14.86 -6.46 -13.61
CA GLY A 91 -15.01 -7.72 -14.34
C GLY A 91 -13.72 -8.50 -14.35
N SER A 92 -13.78 -9.73 -13.86
CA SER A 92 -12.75 -10.77 -13.95
C SER A 92 -11.85 -10.64 -15.18
N SER A 93 -10.54 -10.64 -14.95
CA SER A 93 -9.50 -10.69 -15.97
C SER A 93 -9.62 -11.95 -16.83
N LYS A 94 -10.46 -11.90 -17.86
CA LYS A 94 -10.46 -12.87 -18.96
C LYS A 94 -10.15 -12.26 -20.32
N HIS A 95 -9.87 -10.97 -20.38
CA HIS A 95 -9.33 -10.34 -21.58
C HIS A 95 -7.98 -9.71 -21.28
N SER A 96 -6.94 -10.45 -21.68
CA SER A 96 -5.56 -10.01 -21.79
C SER A 96 -5.48 -8.85 -22.81
N SER A 97 -5.67 -7.62 -22.35
CA SER A 97 -4.94 -6.51 -22.96
C SER A 97 -3.46 -6.81 -22.73
N GLY A 98 -2.66 -6.83 -23.80
CA GLY A 98 -1.33 -7.42 -23.85
C GLY A 98 -0.45 -7.17 -22.63
N ASP A 99 0.29 -8.21 -22.27
CA ASP A 99 1.21 -8.33 -21.12
C ASP A 99 2.19 -7.14 -20.97
N ALA A 100 2.41 -6.38 -22.05
CA ALA A 100 3.31 -5.23 -22.12
C ALA A 100 2.93 -4.07 -21.17
N ASP A 101 1.64 -3.89 -20.84
CA ASP A 101 1.17 -2.74 -20.05
C ASP A 101 1.01 -3.05 -18.54
N ASN A 102 1.33 -4.27 -18.11
CA ASN A 102 1.18 -4.69 -16.72
C ASN A 102 2.33 -4.15 -15.84
N CYS A 103 2.08 -3.05 -15.13
CA CYS A 103 3.06 -2.44 -14.22
C CYS A 103 3.55 -3.33 -13.06
N PHE A 104 2.87 -4.45 -12.77
CA PHE A 104 3.30 -5.42 -11.77
C PHE A 104 4.23 -6.51 -12.32
N SER A 105 4.36 -6.62 -13.64
CA SER A 105 5.26 -7.60 -14.26
C SER A 105 6.71 -7.18 -14.06
N LEU A 106 7.58 -8.11 -13.69
CA LEU A 106 9.02 -7.86 -13.59
C LEU A 106 9.65 -7.56 -14.95
N ASP A 107 9.02 -8.04 -16.03
CA ASP A 107 9.47 -7.86 -17.41
C ASP A 107 8.97 -6.56 -18.05
N HIS A 108 8.30 -5.70 -17.29
CA HIS A 108 7.85 -4.41 -17.81
C HIS A 108 9.08 -3.56 -18.22
N PRO A 109 9.06 -2.92 -19.42
CA PRO A 109 10.23 -2.20 -19.97
C PRO A 109 10.85 -1.20 -18.98
N PHE A 110 10.02 -0.45 -18.27
CA PHE A 110 10.45 0.48 -17.23
C PHE A 110 11.36 -0.18 -16.16
N HIS A 111 11.01 -1.38 -15.66
CA HIS A 111 11.80 -2.04 -14.62
C HIS A 111 13.15 -2.54 -15.16
N GLN A 112 13.16 -3.01 -16.41
CA GLN A 112 14.39 -3.42 -17.09
C GLN A 112 15.32 -2.22 -17.32
N GLU A 113 14.79 -1.12 -17.85
CA GLU A 113 15.53 0.13 -18.05
C GLU A 113 16.08 0.69 -16.75
N LEU A 114 15.24 0.74 -15.69
CA LEU A 114 15.65 1.19 -14.37
C LEU A 114 16.76 0.31 -13.79
N TYR A 115 16.65 -1.01 -13.93
CA TYR A 115 17.66 -1.94 -13.46
C TYR A 115 19.00 -1.72 -14.19
N SER A 116 18.99 -1.64 -15.51
CA SER A 116 20.19 -1.37 -16.31
C SER A 116 20.82 -0.02 -15.95
N PHE A 117 20.01 1.02 -15.76
CA PHE A 117 20.49 2.33 -15.31
C PHE A 117 21.17 2.28 -13.94
N ILE A 118 20.58 1.58 -12.97
CA ILE A 118 21.18 1.41 -11.64
C ILE A 118 22.51 0.63 -11.74
N GLN A 119 22.58 -0.40 -12.57
CA GLN A 119 23.82 -1.15 -12.81
C GLN A 119 24.91 -0.26 -13.43
N GLU A 120 24.56 0.56 -14.42
CA GLU A 120 25.49 1.48 -15.06
C GLU A 120 25.98 2.56 -14.07
N GLN A 121 25.10 3.11 -13.24
CA GLN A 121 25.50 4.03 -12.18
C GLN A 121 26.46 3.36 -11.20
N ALA A 122 26.18 2.13 -10.76
CA ALA A 122 27.02 1.41 -9.82
C ALA A 122 28.42 1.11 -10.38
N LEU A 123 28.55 0.90 -11.69
CA LEU A 123 29.84 0.72 -12.37
C LEU A 123 30.63 2.02 -12.50
N ASN A 124 29.94 3.15 -12.64
CA ASN A 124 30.54 4.48 -12.81
C ASN A 124 30.77 5.23 -11.50
N GLN A 125 30.28 4.73 -10.37
CA GLN A 125 30.53 5.30 -9.04
C GLN A 125 31.75 4.63 -8.40
N GLU A 126 32.73 5.43 -7.97
CA GLU A 126 33.68 4.93 -6.98
C GLU A 126 32.90 4.56 -5.71
N LEU A 127 33.11 3.34 -5.19
CA LEU A 127 32.56 2.88 -3.91
C LEU A 127 33.08 3.77 -2.77
N ILE A 128 32.44 4.92 -2.56
CA ILE A 128 32.51 5.63 -1.30
C ILE A 128 31.90 4.65 -0.30
N LYS A 129 32.73 4.05 0.55
CA LYS A 129 32.28 3.24 1.69
C LYS A 129 31.50 4.16 2.63
N GLN A 130 30.25 4.46 2.30
CA GLN A 130 29.30 4.96 3.28
C GLN A 130 29.08 3.78 4.24
N GLY A 131 29.53 3.96 5.48
CA GLY A 131 29.29 2.99 6.54
C GLY A 131 27.79 2.68 6.66
N SER A 132 27.47 1.58 7.34
CA SER A 132 26.07 1.20 7.60
C SER A 132 25.26 2.41 8.10
N LEU A 133 24.28 2.82 7.31
CA LEU A 133 23.29 3.81 7.72
C LEU A 133 22.33 3.12 8.69
N HIS A 134 22.68 3.13 9.97
CA HIS A 134 21.80 2.64 11.02
C HIS A 134 20.65 3.64 11.20
N VAL A 135 19.53 3.39 10.51
CA VAL A 135 18.29 4.12 10.73
C VAL A 135 17.67 3.61 12.03
N LYS A 136 17.66 4.45 13.07
CA LYS A 136 16.96 4.14 14.32
C LYS A 136 15.46 4.13 14.04
N ILE A 137 14.87 2.95 14.00
CA ILE A 137 13.41 2.80 14.02
C ILE A 137 12.96 3.15 15.44
N PRO A 138 12.11 4.17 15.63
CA PRO A 138 11.60 4.50 16.96
C PRO A 138 10.84 3.29 17.53
N GLU A 139 11.09 2.95 18.80
CA GLU A 139 10.28 1.96 19.51
C GLU A 139 8.83 2.45 19.60
N GLN A 140 7.87 1.54 19.40
CA GLN A 140 6.45 1.86 19.47
C GLN A 140 6.08 2.32 20.89
N ASP A 141 5.30 3.41 20.99
CA ASP A 141 4.77 3.87 22.28
C ASP A 141 3.91 2.74 22.90
N PRO A 142 3.94 2.51 24.22
CA PRO A 142 3.04 1.57 24.88
C PRO A 142 1.55 1.77 24.55
N GLU A 143 1.10 3.00 24.27
CA GLU A 143 -0.27 3.23 23.80
C GLU A 143 -0.49 2.77 22.35
N ASP A 144 0.52 2.88 21.49
CA ASP A 144 0.47 2.36 20.13
C ASP A 144 0.35 0.83 20.12
N ALA A 145 1.05 0.16 21.04
CA ALA A 145 0.99 -1.29 21.21
C ALA A 145 -0.43 -1.74 21.62
N LYS A 146 -1.10 -0.99 22.50
CA LYS A 146 -2.47 -1.25 22.93
C LYS A 146 -3.48 -1.07 21.80
N ILE A 147 -3.27 -0.08 20.92
CA ILE A 147 -4.10 0.10 19.73
C ILE A 147 -3.88 -1.06 18.75
N VAL A 148 -2.65 -1.55 18.57
CA VAL A 148 -2.39 -2.76 17.75
C VAL A 148 -3.12 -3.98 18.31
N GLU A 149 -3.15 -4.16 19.63
CA GLU A 149 -3.90 -5.25 20.27
C GLU A 149 -5.42 -5.11 20.04
N VAL A 150 -5.97 -3.89 20.15
CA VAL A 150 -7.37 -3.60 19.85
C VAL A 150 -7.71 -3.87 18.38
N ILE A 151 -6.80 -3.55 17.47
CA ILE A 151 -6.90 -3.87 16.04
C ILE A 151 -6.99 -5.39 15.91
N GLU A 152 -6.01 -6.14 16.41
CA GLU A 152 -6.02 -7.61 16.33
C GLU A 152 -7.32 -8.23 16.88
N ALA A 153 -7.85 -7.69 17.99
CA ALA A 153 -9.10 -8.14 18.60
C ALA A 153 -10.36 -7.85 17.76
N GLU A 154 -10.54 -6.61 17.26
CA GLU A 154 -11.69 -6.25 16.41
C GLU A 154 -11.65 -7.01 15.08
N PHE A 155 -10.47 -7.30 14.55
CA PHE A 155 -10.32 -8.10 13.34
C PHE A 155 -10.63 -9.59 13.56
N HIS A 156 -10.23 -10.17 14.70
CA HIS A 156 -10.63 -11.54 15.06
C HIS A 156 -12.16 -11.66 15.15
N LYS A 157 -12.83 -10.65 15.72
CA LYS A 157 -14.29 -10.55 15.81
C LYS A 157 -14.97 -10.44 14.44
N LEU A 158 -14.35 -9.74 13.48
CA LEU A 158 -14.84 -9.66 12.09
C LEU A 158 -14.61 -10.96 11.29
N GLY A 159 -13.50 -11.67 11.55
CA GLY A 159 -13.21 -12.97 10.94
C GLY A 159 -14.22 -14.06 11.32
N VAL A 160 -14.73 -14.02 12.56
CA VAL A 160 -15.76 -14.96 13.04
C VAL A 160 -17.12 -14.75 12.34
N GLN A 161 -17.46 -13.52 11.94
CA GLN A 161 -18.73 -13.24 11.25
C GLN A 161 -18.75 -13.79 9.82
N ASN A 162 -17.62 -13.77 9.11
CA ASN A 162 -17.54 -14.30 7.74
C ASN A 162 -17.49 -15.85 7.67
N GLY A 163 -17.27 -16.54 8.80
CA GLY A 163 -17.36 -18.00 8.88
C GLY A 163 -18.78 -18.54 9.01
N SER A 164 -19.77 -17.68 9.27
CA SER A 164 -21.16 -18.09 9.55
C SER A 164 -22.14 -17.84 8.40
N ALA A 165 -21.71 -17.22 7.29
CA ALA A 165 -22.58 -16.78 6.20
C ALA A 165 -22.56 -17.66 4.92
N ASN A 166 -22.01 -18.89 4.99
CA ASN A 166 -22.02 -19.86 3.88
C ASN A 166 -22.79 -21.15 4.25
N GLY A 167 -23.96 -21.01 4.85
CA GLY A 167 -24.86 -22.12 5.09
C GLY A 167 -26.30 -21.68 4.86
N ILE A 168 -27.01 -22.46 4.05
CA ILE A 168 -28.44 -22.40 3.74
C ILE A 168 -28.76 -21.55 2.51
N ASP A 169 -28.80 -22.21 1.35
CA ASP A 169 -29.98 -22.22 0.47
C ASP A 169 -29.85 -23.37 -0.55
N GLN A 170 -30.44 -24.52 -0.23
CA GLN A 170 -31.00 -25.46 -1.20
C GLN A 170 -32.34 -25.93 -0.64
N ALA A 171 -33.41 -25.53 -1.32
CA ALA A 171 -34.73 -26.15 -1.28
C ALA A 171 -34.98 -26.80 -2.63
#